data_AF-A0A850AJ58-F1
#
_entry.id   AF-A0A850AJ58-F1
#
_cell.length_a   1.000
_cell.length_b   1.000
_cell.length_c   1.000
_cell.angle_alpha   90.00
_cell.angle_beta   90.00
_cell.angle_gamma   90.00
#
_symmetry.space_group_name_H-M   'P 1'
#
loop_
_entity.id
_entity.type
_entity.pdbx_description
1 polymer ?
#
loop_
_entity_poly.entity_id
_entity_poly.type
_entity_poly.pdbx_seq_one_letter_code
_entity_poly.pdbx_strand_id
1 'polypeptide(L)'
;MAVVQGIKEKVHLPLYDSVTVEAEEQLRKNQGSSILKFFVDVQGKTKLETNMQSASQLSHYNTFEARAMRVIISDMAPEFPSEPTAEDTEYDVVDDSDNEHPFFLDITIPATPRIGAVNFVIDPATGTLNPVPVPGKFDPGFVFDPTFANSKPIRADVEIGLDRIVELLQEAEESGDGFAALYPDDDEVTLTANGNVLTDTQEDTVAGYGGIIWLSTGDLEFLLGELSDERAVPPRFQLEGNSGVTKFINKFIYNTVTTFYVGEKVMIQMPTWFFPSGAGTNNGHAASHGEPDPMATFRFAEAIFIDKQQNFRVEIEIPDSDLLKELQRVYGPLFIWVVLDGYMTRDVQ
;
A
#
# COMPACT_ATOMS: atom_id res chain seq x y z
N MET A 1 -28.24 -30.43 -37.64
CA MET A 1 -29.28 -29.38 -37.65
C MET A 1 -29.12 -28.59 -38.95
N ALA A 2 -30.20 -28.29 -39.66
CA ALA A 2 -30.13 -27.47 -40.87
C ALA A 2 -29.79 -26.03 -40.48
N VAL A 3 -28.79 -25.43 -41.13
CA VAL A 3 -28.45 -24.03 -40.88
C VAL A 3 -29.42 -23.14 -41.65
N VAL A 4 -30.13 -22.27 -40.92
CA VAL A 4 -31.10 -21.35 -41.51
C VAL A 4 -30.35 -20.08 -41.91
N GLN A 5 -30.10 -19.92 -43.22
CA GLN A 5 -29.47 -18.74 -43.78
C GLN A 5 -30.30 -17.47 -43.50
N GLY A 6 -29.63 -16.39 -43.10
CA GLY A 6 -30.26 -15.09 -42.84
C GLY A 6 -30.60 -14.79 -41.38
N ILE A 7 -30.28 -15.69 -40.45
CA ILE A 7 -30.39 -15.40 -39.00
C ILE A 7 -29.12 -14.68 -38.54
N LYS A 8 -29.29 -13.53 -37.88
CA LYS A 8 -28.22 -12.84 -37.14
C LYS A 8 -28.22 -13.30 -35.69
N GLU A 9 -27.13 -13.91 -35.26
CA GLU A 9 -26.93 -14.27 -33.86
C GLU A 9 -26.32 -13.07 -33.13
N LYS A 10 -26.91 -12.73 -31.97
CA LYS A 10 -26.41 -11.73 -31.03
C LYS A 10 -26.00 -12.42 -29.76
N VAL A 11 -24.73 -12.32 -29.40
CA VAL A 11 -24.18 -12.87 -28.16
C VAL A 11 -23.76 -11.70 -27.28
N HIS A 12 -24.28 -11.65 -26.05
CA HIS A 12 -23.82 -10.68 -25.06
C HIS A 12 -22.45 -11.12 -24.55
N LEU A 13 -21.41 -10.37 -24.91
CA LEU A 13 -20.03 -10.67 -24.53
C LEU A 13 -19.31 -9.35 -24.24
N PRO A 14 -19.17 -8.97 -22.96
CA PRO A 14 -18.45 -7.76 -22.60
C PRO A 14 -16.96 -7.89 -22.91
N LEU A 15 -16.35 -6.78 -23.29
CA LEU A 15 -14.91 -6.66 -23.47
C LEU A 15 -14.32 -5.95 -22.25
N TYR A 16 -13.21 -6.45 -21.74
CA TYR A 16 -12.49 -5.82 -20.63
C TYR A 16 -11.00 -5.71 -20.95
N ASP A 17 -10.37 -4.69 -20.41
CA ASP A 17 -8.93 -4.49 -20.43
C ASP A 17 -8.52 -3.79 -19.14
N SER A 18 -7.27 -4.01 -18.73
CA SER A 18 -6.80 -3.63 -17.41
C SER A 18 -5.44 -2.95 -17.45
N VAL A 19 -5.24 -1.96 -16.59
CA VAL A 19 -3.93 -1.55 -16.12
C VAL A 19 -3.75 -2.12 -14.73
N THR A 20 -2.66 -2.85 -14.52
CA THR A 20 -2.31 -3.45 -13.24
C THR A 20 -1.02 -2.82 -12.72
N VAL A 21 -0.95 -2.62 -11.41
CA VAL A 21 0.27 -2.33 -10.66
C VAL A 21 0.41 -3.46 -9.67
N GLU A 22 1.55 -4.14 -9.73
CA GLU A 22 1.85 -5.24 -8.82
C GLU A 22 2.12 -4.71 -7.41
N ALA A 23 2.06 -5.58 -6.41
CA ALA A 23 2.51 -5.26 -5.05
C ALA A 23 3.94 -4.72 -5.07
N GLU A 24 4.25 -3.80 -4.15
CA GLU A 24 5.58 -3.18 -3.99
C GLU A 24 6.06 -2.35 -5.20
N GLU A 25 5.29 -2.31 -6.29
CA GLU A 25 5.60 -1.53 -7.48
C GLU A 25 4.80 -0.23 -7.53
N GLN A 26 5.40 0.81 -8.09
CA GLN A 26 4.72 2.08 -8.34
C GLN A 26 4.09 2.12 -9.74
N LEU A 27 2.97 2.84 -9.87
CA LEU A 27 2.29 3.07 -11.14
C LEU A 27 3.22 3.60 -12.24
N ARG A 28 4.22 4.44 -11.89
CA ARG A 28 5.22 4.97 -12.84
C ARG A 28 5.99 3.89 -13.60
N LYS A 29 6.18 2.70 -13.00
CA LYS A 29 6.95 1.59 -13.61
C LYS A 29 6.20 1.03 -14.82
N ASN A 30 4.88 0.97 -14.71
CA ASN A 30 4.00 0.41 -15.73
C ASN A 30 3.44 1.48 -16.68
N GLN A 31 3.32 2.73 -16.22
CA GLN A 31 2.72 3.84 -16.96
C GLN A 31 3.45 5.16 -16.74
N GLY A 32 4.41 5.47 -17.63
CA GLY A 32 5.10 6.77 -17.64
C GLY A 32 4.33 7.90 -18.33
N SER A 33 3.14 7.63 -18.90
CA SER A 33 2.34 8.59 -19.66
C SER A 33 1.22 9.19 -18.82
N SER A 34 0.80 10.41 -19.15
CA SER A 34 -0.42 11.03 -18.60
C SER A 34 -1.72 10.36 -19.09
N ILE A 35 -1.61 9.40 -20.00
CA ILE A 35 -2.75 8.72 -20.62
C ILE A 35 -2.63 7.23 -20.37
N LEU A 36 -3.59 6.68 -19.63
CA LEU A 36 -3.79 5.24 -19.48
C LEU A 36 -4.56 4.75 -20.69
N LYS A 37 -3.98 3.82 -21.46
CA LYS A 37 -4.57 3.33 -22.71
C LYS A 37 -5.06 1.90 -22.56
N PHE A 38 -6.31 1.70 -22.95
CA PHE A 38 -7.02 0.43 -22.92
C PHE A 38 -7.46 0.05 -24.33
N PHE A 39 -7.61 -1.24 -24.56
CA PHE A 39 -7.94 -1.86 -25.83
C PHE A 39 -7.00 -1.49 -26.99
N VAL A 40 -5.74 -1.13 -26.67
CA VAL A 40 -4.70 -0.90 -27.67
C VAL A 40 -4.12 -2.22 -28.15
N ASP A 41 -3.94 -2.36 -29.46
CA ASP A 41 -3.24 -3.49 -30.07
C ASP A 41 -1.76 -3.42 -29.70
N VAL A 42 -1.34 -4.30 -28.79
CA VAL A 42 0.07 -4.45 -28.43
C VAL A 42 0.41 -5.92 -28.55
N GLN A 43 1.28 -6.23 -29.50
CA GLN A 43 1.98 -7.51 -29.57
C GLN A 43 2.53 -7.84 -28.18
N GLY A 44 1.90 -8.78 -27.47
CA GLY A 44 2.29 -9.15 -26.10
C GLY A 44 1.15 -9.34 -25.10
N LYS A 45 -0.09 -8.90 -25.41
CA LYS A 45 -1.25 -9.16 -24.53
C LYS A 45 -1.73 -10.62 -24.60
N THR A 46 -2.19 -11.19 -23.49
CA THR A 46 -2.71 -12.57 -23.46
C THR A 46 -4.03 -12.68 -24.21
N LYS A 47 -4.47 -13.90 -24.57
CA LYS A 47 -5.67 -14.16 -25.40
C LYS A 47 -6.98 -13.56 -24.85
N LEU A 48 -7.02 -13.19 -23.57
CA LEU A 48 -8.14 -12.55 -22.88
C LEU A 48 -8.05 -11.02 -22.87
N GLU A 49 -6.92 -10.46 -23.29
CA GLU A 49 -6.57 -9.06 -23.22
C GLU A 49 -6.41 -8.53 -24.65
N THR A 50 -7.43 -7.81 -25.12
CA THR A 50 -7.38 -6.99 -26.34
C THR A 50 -6.87 -7.66 -27.63
N ASN A 51 -7.77 -8.27 -28.39
CA ASN A 51 -7.91 -7.96 -29.82
C ASN A 51 -9.16 -8.67 -30.34
N MET A 52 -10.04 -7.99 -31.08
CA MET A 52 -11.07 -8.71 -31.85
C MET A 52 -10.44 -9.66 -32.90
N GLN A 53 -9.13 -9.52 -33.17
CA GLN A 53 -8.39 -10.32 -34.14
C GLN A 53 -7.64 -11.55 -33.59
N SER A 54 -7.31 -11.62 -32.29
CA SER A 54 -6.43 -12.71 -31.75
C SER A 54 -7.19 -13.98 -31.40
N ALA A 55 -8.52 -13.92 -31.35
CA ALA A 55 -9.32 -15.10 -31.08
C ALA A 55 -9.51 -15.91 -32.36
N SER A 56 -8.68 -16.93 -32.51
CA SER A 56 -9.01 -18.22 -33.12
C SER A 56 -10.31 -18.87 -32.59
N GLN A 57 -11.04 -18.19 -31.68
CA GLN A 57 -12.40 -18.51 -31.18
C GLN A 57 -13.49 -17.48 -31.57
N LEU A 58 -13.14 -16.29 -32.09
CA LEU A 58 -14.11 -15.24 -32.50
C LEU A 58 -14.14 -14.99 -34.02
N SER A 59 -13.49 -15.83 -34.83
CA SER A 59 -13.38 -15.70 -36.29
C SER A 59 -14.71 -15.48 -37.04
N HIS A 60 -15.84 -15.77 -36.39
CA HIS A 60 -17.19 -15.68 -36.94
C HIS A 60 -17.95 -14.38 -36.65
N TYR A 61 -17.50 -13.51 -35.73
CA TYR A 61 -18.22 -12.27 -35.43
C TYR A 61 -17.80 -11.12 -36.35
N ASN A 62 -18.78 -10.34 -36.79
CA ASN A 62 -18.63 -9.28 -37.81
C ASN A 62 -18.54 -7.89 -37.20
N THR A 63 -19.34 -7.62 -36.16
CA THR A 63 -19.45 -6.29 -35.54
C THR A 63 -19.68 -6.44 -34.03
N PHE A 64 -19.03 -5.60 -33.24
CA PHE A 64 -19.32 -5.41 -31.82
C PHE A 64 -20.19 -4.16 -31.63
N GLU A 65 -21.30 -4.33 -30.92
CA GLU A 65 -22.27 -3.30 -30.61
C GLU A 65 -22.09 -2.89 -29.14
N ALA A 66 -21.23 -1.88 -28.90
CA ALA A 66 -21.00 -1.35 -27.56
C ALA A 66 -22.21 -0.53 -27.11
N ARG A 67 -22.74 -0.82 -25.93
CA ARG A 67 -23.95 -0.19 -25.39
C ARG A 67 -23.75 0.50 -24.05
N ALA A 68 -22.71 0.10 -23.31
CA ALA A 68 -22.38 0.74 -22.07
C ALA A 68 -20.89 0.63 -21.77
N MET A 69 -20.39 1.51 -20.90
CA MET A 69 -19.01 1.50 -20.43
C MET A 69 -18.96 1.68 -18.91
N ARG A 70 -17.98 1.02 -18.29
CA ARG A 70 -17.64 1.15 -16.86
C ARG A 70 -16.14 1.31 -16.70
N VAL A 71 -15.75 2.11 -15.71
CA VAL A 71 -14.39 2.18 -15.19
C VAL A 71 -14.43 1.67 -13.77
N ILE A 72 -13.68 0.63 -13.48
CA ILE A 72 -13.62 -0.02 -12.16
C ILE A 72 -12.20 0.16 -11.63
N ILE A 73 -12.08 0.58 -10.38
CA ILE A 73 -10.80 0.77 -9.71
C ILE A 73 -10.83 -0.11 -8.47
N SER A 74 -9.81 -0.95 -8.29
CA SER A 74 -9.70 -1.80 -7.11
C SER A 74 -9.45 -0.97 -5.86
N ASP A 75 -9.94 -1.49 -4.75
CA ASP A 75 -9.87 -0.91 -3.43
C ASP A 75 -9.04 -1.76 -2.46
N MET A 76 -8.02 -2.42 -3.00
CA MET A 76 -7.07 -3.20 -2.21
C MET A 76 -6.12 -2.27 -1.46
N ALA A 77 -5.68 -2.71 -0.28
CA ALA A 77 -4.66 -2.01 0.47
C ALA A 77 -3.34 -2.03 -0.33
N PRO A 78 -2.57 -0.94 -0.34
CA PRO A 78 -1.25 -0.92 -0.94
C PRO A 78 -0.29 -1.81 -0.15
N GLU A 79 0.68 -2.39 -0.85
CA GLU A 79 1.82 -3.12 -0.30
C GLU A 79 3.09 -2.35 -0.68
N PHE A 80 3.90 -2.02 0.32
CA PHE A 80 5.11 -1.23 0.16
C PHE A 80 6.34 -2.12 0.18
N PRO A 81 7.36 -1.82 -0.64
CA PRO A 81 8.65 -2.51 -0.53
C PRO A 81 9.34 -2.15 0.79
N SER A 82 10.17 -3.05 1.30
CA SER A 82 11.06 -2.78 2.44
C SER A 82 12.20 -1.82 2.09
N GLU A 83 12.50 -1.64 0.80
CA GLU A 83 13.41 -0.61 0.29
C GLU A 83 12.62 0.50 -0.43
N PRO A 84 12.98 1.79 -0.29
CA PRO A 84 14.15 2.31 0.40
C PRO A 84 13.99 2.35 1.93
N THR A 85 15.13 2.32 2.63
CA THR A 85 15.22 2.53 4.09
C THR A 85 15.49 4.00 4.42
N ALA A 86 15.04 4.44 5.59
CA ALA A 86 15.44 5.71 6.21
C ALA A 86 16.30 5.41 7.44
N GLU A 87 17.37 6.17 7.60
CA GLU A 87 18.26 6.09 8.76
C GLU A 87 18.14 7.40 9.57
N ASP A 88 18.01 7.27 10.88
CA ASP A 88 18.23 8.39 11.80
C ASP A 88 18.95 7.90 13.05
N THR A 89 19.71 8.80 13.65
CA THR A 89 20.53 8.54 14.83
C THR A 89 20.00 9.36 15.98
N GLU A 90 20.19 8.88 17.21
CA GLU A 90 19.87 9.61 18.45
C GLU A 90 18.43 9.53 18.97
N TYR A 91 17.69 8.44 18.73
CA TYR A 91 16.44 8.22 19.48
C TYR A 91 16.74 7.77 20.91
N ASP A 92 16.06 8.35 21.89
CA ASP A 92 16.14 7.91 23.28
C ASP A 92 15.29 6.64 23.46
N VAL A 93 15.89 5.57 24.01
CA VAL A 93 15.11 4.44 24.53
C VAL A 93 14.55 4.88 25.87
N VAL A 94 13.26 4.66 26.12
CA VAL A 94 12.60 5.00 27.40
C VAL A 94 11.97 3.77 28.02
N ASP A 95 11.58 3.87 29.29
CA ASP A 95 10.79 2.81 29.93
C ASP A 95 9.30 2.87 29.56
N ASP A 96 8.64 1.72 29.68
CA ASP A 96 7.24 1.45 29.38
C ASP A 96 6.23 2.30 30.21
N SER A 97 6.70 3.19 31.09
CA SER A 97 5.87 3.75 32.16
C SER A 97 5.39 5.19 32.00
N ASP A 98 5.94 6.03 31.10
CA ASP A 98 5.38 7.38 30.83
C ASP A 98 6.03 8.15 29.65
N ASN A 99 6.77 7.53 28.70
CA ASN A 99 7.49 8.19 27.59
C ASN A 99 8.49 9.31 28.00
N GLU A 100 8.67 9.57 29.30
CA GLU A 100 9.29 10.80 29.80
C GLU A 100 10.70 10.58 30.38
N HIS A 101 11.14 9.33 30.54
CA HIS A 101 12.38 9.01 31.23
C HIS A 101 13.31 8.17 30.36
N PRO A 102 14.49 8.70 29.96
CA PRO A 102 15.46 7.92 29.23
C PRO A 102 15.87 6.69 30.02
N PHE A 103 15.96 5.57 29.32
CA PHE A 103 16.32 4.27 29.86
C PHE A 103 17.82 4.26 30.15
N PHE A 104 18.17 4.06 31.42
CA PHE A 104 19.56 4.03 31.87
C PHE A 104 19.99 2.61 32.21
N LEU A 105 21.23 2.29 31.85
CA LEU A 105 21.94 1.12 32.33
C LEU A 105 22.90 1.57 33.45
N ASP A 106 22.51 1.44 34.73
CA ASP A 106 23.39 1.73 35.87
C ASP A 106 23.78 0.46 36.65
N ILE A 107 25.08 0.14 36.61
CA ILE A 107 25.70 -1.03 37.27
C ILE A 107 26.66 -0.58 38.39
N THR A 108 26.79 0.73 38.63
CA THR A 108 27.91 1.32 39.40
C THR A 108 27.70 1.31 40.92
N ILE A 109 26.75 0.52 41.43
CA ILE A 109 26.58 0.31 42.88
C ILE A 109 26.71 -1.19 43.16
N PRO A 110 27.67 -1.64 43.99
CA PRO A 110 27.80 -3.05 44.39
C PRO A 110 26.61 -3.59 45.21
N ALA A 111 25.50 -2.85 45.26
CA ALA A 111 24.26 -3.20 45.93
C ALA A 111 23.04 -2.48 45.32
N THR A 112 22.90 -2.36 43.99
CA THR A 112 21.61 -2.22 43.27
C THR A 112 21.91 -1.93 41.79
N PRO A 113 21.74 -2.89 40.86
CA PRO A 113 21.64 -2.55 39.45
C PRO A 113 20.27 -1.88 39.24
N ARG A 114 20.28 -0.59 38.93
CA ARG A 114 19.06 0.14 38.55
C ARG A 114 18.99 0.13 37.04
N ILE A 115 18.31 -0.88 36.53
CA ILE A 115 17.60 -0.78 35.25
C ILE A 115 16.15 -0.49 35.63
N GLY A 116 15.50 0.46 34.94
CA GLY A 116 14.22 1.10 35.29
C GLY A 116 13.26 0.22 36.11
N ALA A 117 13.15 0.51 37.41
CA ALA A 117 12.22 -0.06 38.38
C ALA A 117 12.01 -1.60 38.43
N VAL A 118 13.07 -2.41 38.52
CA VAL A 118 12.92 -3.75 39.12
C VAL A 118 12.70 -3.60 40.62
N ASN A 119 11.56 -4.02 41.16
CA ASN A 119 11.38 -4.12 42.61
C ASN A 119 12.44 -5.08 43.16
N PHE A 120 13.39 -4.57 43.94
CA PHE A 120 14.33 -5.40 44.67
C PHE A 120 13.83 -5.59 46.09
N VAL A 121 13.79 -6.84 46.55
CA VAL A 121 13.58 -7.13 47.97
C VAL A 121 14.96 -7.41 48.57
N ILE A 122 15.29 -6.65 49.61
CA ILE A 122 16.47 -6.93 50.42
C ILE A 122 16.18 -8.22 51.20
N ASP A 123 16.98 -9.27 50.96
CA ASP A 123 16.96 -10.45 51.81
C ASP A 123 17.43 -10.03 53.21
N PRO A 124 16.57 -10.09 54.23
CA PRO A 124 16.89 -9.60 55.56
C PRO A 124 17.94 -10.47 56.28
N ALA A 125 18.19 -11.70 55.82
CA ALA A 125 19.16 -12.60 56.43
C ALA A 125 20.58 -12.36 55.92
N THR A 126 20.73 -11.97 54.67
CA THR A 126 22.04 -11.86 54.01
C THR A 126 22.39 -10.43 53.59
N GLY A 127 21.42 -9.50 53.65
CA GLY A 127 21.56 -8.14 53.15
C GLY A 127 21.75 -8.07 51.63
N THR A 128 21.55 -9.18 50.93
CA THR A 128 21.70 -9.25 49.47
C THR A 128 20.40 -8.80 48.82
N LEU A 129 20.52 -8.03 47.74
CA LEU A 129 19.37 -7.65 46.93
C LEU A 129 19.04 -8.81 46.01
N ASN A 130 17.86 -9.38 46.20
CA ASN A 130 17.33 -10.35 45.26
C ASN A 130 16.39 -9.59 44.32
N PRO A 131 16.59 -9.67 42.99
CA PRO A 131 15.59 -9.18 42.06
C PRO A 131 14.28 -9.90 42.38
N VAL A 132 13.16 -9.17 42.48
CA VAL A 132 11.86 -9.82 42.42
C VAL A 132 11.63 -10.07 40.93
N PRO A 133 11.73 -11.32 40.45
CA PRO A 133 11.38 -11.58 39.07
C PRO A 133 9.92 -11.19 38.89
N VAL A 134 9.64 -10.34 37.91
CA VAL A 134 8.31 -10.34 37.30
C VAL A 134 8.10 -11.77 36.82
N PRO A 135 7.05 -12.48 37.27
CA PRO A 135 6.90 -13.89 36.96
C PRO A 135 6.94 -14.12 35.43
N GLY A 136 7.99 -14.79 34.95
CA GLY A 136 8.06 -15.31 33.58
C GLY A 136 9.16 -14.79 32.63
N LYS A 137 10.05 -13.86 33.03
CA LYS A 137 11.00 -13.24 32.08
C LYS A 137 12.48 -13.13 32.49
N PHE A 138 12.95 -13.77 33.57
CA PHE A 138 14.35 -13.63 34.02
C PHE A 138 15.18 -14.92 33.81
N ASP A 139 16.34 -14.81 33.14
CA ASP A 139 17.35 -15.87 33.12
C ASP A 139 18.32 -15.70 34.32
N PRO A 140 18.34 -16.63 35.29
CA PRO A 140 19.23 -16.56 36.45
C PRO A 140 20.73 -16.78 36.15
N GLY A 141 21.12 -17.07 34.90
CA GLY A 141 22.50 -17.35 34.49
C GLY A 141 23.35 -16.15 34.05
N PHE A 142 22.80 -14.93 34.05
CA PHE A 142 23.42 -13.77 33.41
C PHE A 142 24.59 -13.15 34.21
N VAL A 143 25.71 -12.86 33.54
CA VAL A 143 26.89 -12.20 34.11
C VAL A 143 27.21 -10.93 33.30
N PHE A 144 27.06 -9.76 33.92
CA PHE A 144 27.29 -8.46 33.28
C PHE A 144 28.79 -8.14 33.13
N ASP A 145 29.18 -7.52 32.02
CA ASP A 145 30.51 -6.94 31.84
C ASP A 145 30.65 -5.64 32.68
N PRO A 146 31.52 -5.59 33.70
CA PRO A 146 31.68 -4.43 34.58
C PRO A 146 32.40 -3.24 33.93
N THR A 147 32.89 -3.36 32.69
CA THR A 147 33.50 -2.24 31.96
C THR A 147 32.49 -1.23 31.41
N PHE A 148 31.20 -1.56 31.45
CA PHE A 148 30.07 -0.72 31.02
C PHE A 148 29.63 0.34 32.06
N ALA A 149 30.52 0.69 32.98
CA ALA A 149 30.22 1.54 34.14
C ALA A 149 30.33 3.04 33.81
N ASN A 150 29.25 3.62 33.27
CA ASN A 150 28.84 5.01 33.48
C ASN A 150 27.36 5.12 33.13
N SER A 151 26.51 5.60 34.04
CA SER A 151 25.06 5.80 33.89
C SER A 151 24.76 6.76 32.74
N LYS A 152 24.73 6.25 31.52
CA LYS A 152 24.44 7.00 30.29
C LYS A 152 23.15 6.48 29.68
N PRO A 153 22.38 7.37 29.02
CA PRO A 153 21.17 6.96 28.33
C PRO A 153 21.53 5.97 27.21
N ILE A 154 20.68 4.97 27.03
CA ILE A 154 20.73 4.12 25.84
C ILE A 154 20.11 4.91 24.69
N ARG A 155 20.83 4.96 23.58
CA ARG A 155 20.36 5.56 22.33
C ARG A 155 20.10 4.47 21.32
N ALA A 156 19.14 4.69 20.45
CA ALA A 156 18.86 3.85 19.30
C ALA A 156 19.24 4.61 18.03
N ASP A 157 20.03 3.96 17.20
CA ASP A 157 20.17 4.29 15.79
C ASP A 157 19.22 3.36 15.04
N VAL A 158 18.46 3.90 14.11
CA VAL A 158 17.26 3.25 13.58
C VAL A 158 17.32 3.28 12.06
N GLU A 159 17.27 2.11 11.42
CA GLU A 159 17.21 1.94 9.97
C GLU A 159 15.90 1.20 9.62
N ILE A 160 14.88 1.95 9.21
CA ILE A 160 13.54 1.40 8.99
C ILE A 160 13.22 1.36 7.48
N GLY A 161 12.72 0.22 7.02
CA GLY A 161 12.14 0.07 5.68
C GLY A 161 10.85 0.87 5.48
N LEU A 162 10.56 1.26 4.23
CA LEU A 162 9.38 2.06 3.92
C LEU A 162 8.07 1.40 4.40
N ASP A 163 7.92 0.09 4.23
CA ASP A 163 6.76 -0.67 4.72
C ASP A 163 6.55 -0.51 6.24
N ARG A 164 7.62 -0.66 7.01
CA ARG A 164 7.61 -0.54 8.47
C ARG A 164 7.38 0.90 8.93
N ILE A 165 7.94 1.90 8.25
CA ILE A 165 7.64 3.32 8.53
C ILE A 165 6.14 3.61 8.34
N VAL A 166 5.54 3.08 7.27
CA VAL A 166 4.10 3.28 7.00
C VAL A 166 3.24 2.59 8.06
N GLU A 167 3.61 1.38 8.49
CA GLU A 167 2.93 0.66 9.57
C GLU A 167 2.95 1.47 10.87
N LEU A 168 4.14 1.94 11.29
CA LEU A 168 4.30 2.74 12.51
C LEU A 168 3.53 4.06 12.43
N LEU A 169 3.47 4.70 11.25
CA LEU A 169 2.70 5.93 11.08
C LEU A 169 1.20 5.67 11.25
N GLN A 170 0.70 4.55 10.76
CA GLN A 170 -0.70 4.14 10.97
C GLN A 170 -0.98 3.84 12.44
N GLU A 171 -0.09 3.12 13.11
CA GLU A 171 -0.20 2.85 14.55
C GLU A 171 -0.26 4.16 15.36
N ALA A 172 0.61 5.12 15.06
CA ALA A 172 0.64 6.42 15.72
C ALA A 172 -0.62 7.27 15.45
N GLU A 173 -1.21 7.18 14.25
CA GLU A 173 -2.48 7.84 13.97
C GLU A 173 -3.67 7.20 14.72
N GLU A 174 -3.63 5.88 14.92
CA GLU A 174 -4.69 5.11 15.58
C GLU A 174 -4.61 5.15 17.11
N SER A 175 -3.42 5.33 17.69
CA SER A 175 -3.18 5.37 19.14
C SER A 175 -3.87 6.55 19.85
N GLY A 176 -4.15 7.62 19.11
CA GLY A 176 -4.78 8.85 19.61
C GLY A 176 -3.84 9.79 20.39
N ASP A 177 -2.68 9.31 20.82
CA ASP A 177 -1.59 10.12 21.38
C ASP A 177 -0.56 10.58 20.33
N GLY A 178 -0.59 9.99 19.13
CA GLY A 178 0.30 10.35 18.04
C GLY A 178 1.68 9.68 18.10
N PHE A 179 1.81 8.58 18.84
CA PHE A 179 3.06 7.83 19.00
C PHE A 179 2.89 6.35 18.61
N ALA A 180 3.96 5.78 18.04
CA ALA A 180 4.11 4.35 17.83
C ALA A 180 5.33 3.82 18.58
N ALA A 181 5.26 2.56 19.00
CA ALA A 181 6.32 1.89 19.74
C ALA A 181 7.17 1.04 18.77
N LEU A 182 8.47 1.32 18.73
CA LEU A 182 9.47 0.47 18.09
C LEU A 182 10.25 -0.27 19.18
N TYR A 183 10.38 -1.59 19.06
CA TYR A 183 10.99 -2.39 20.11
C TYR A 183 12.49 -2.53 19.90
N PRO A 184 13.30 -2.56 20.98
CA PRO A 184 14.75 -2.65 20.85
C PRO A 184 15.30 -3.98 20.31
N ASP A 185 14.45 -5.01 20.20
CA ASP A 185 14.75 -6.31 19.61
C ASP A 185 14.27 -6.44 18.15
N ASP A 186 13.71 -5.37 17.57
CA ASP A 186 13.38 -5.30 16.15
C ASP A 186 14.67 -5.22 15.30
N ASP A 187 14.72 -5.92 14.16
CA ASP A 187 15.90 -6.01 13.28
C ASP A 187 16.33 -4.62 12.72
N GLU A 188 15.42 -3.64 12.75
CA GLU A 188 15.61 -2.26 12.30
C GLU A 188 16.32 -1.36 13.33
N VAL A 189 16.61 -1.85 14.54
CA VAL A 189 17.15 -1.07 15.64
C VAL A 189 18.57 -1.50 15.97
N THR A 190 19.49 -0.54 16.02
CA THR A 190 20.85 -0.71 16.57
C THR A 190 20.98 0.10 17.85
N LEU A 191 21.18 -0.56 18.99
CA LEU A 191 21.34 0.16 20.25
C LEU A 191 22.78 0.55 20.49
N THR A 192 23.00 1.80 20.91
CA THR A 192 24.30 2.28 21.36
C THR A 192 24.23 2.82 22.79
N ALA A 193 25.29 2.53 23.54
CA ALA A 193 25.47 3.10 24.87
C ALA A 193 26.92 3.52 25.05
N ASN A 194 27.10 4.79 25.44
CA ASN A 194 28.42 5.43 25.51
C ASN A 194 29.20 5.38 24.18
N GLY A 195 28.49 5.39 23.04
CA GLY A 195 29.08 5.33 21.70
C GLY A 195 29.59 3.95 21.28
N ASN A 196 29.29 2.90 22.05
CA ASN A 196 29.53 1.52 21.64
C ASN A 196 28.20 0.85 21.32
N VAL A 197 28.17 0.07 20.24
CA VAL A 197 27.05 -0.78 19.85
C VAL A 197 26.86 -1.88 20.90
N LEU A 198 25.62 -2.13 21.31
CA LEU A 198 25.26 -3.21 22.21
C LEU A 198 25.34 -4.56 21.48
N THR A 199 25.59 -5.62 22.23
CA THR A 199 25.50 -6.99 21.69
C THR A 199 24.05 -7.48 21.73
N ASP A 200 23.67 -8.46 20.90
CA ASP A 200 22.31 -9.05 20.86
C ASP A 200 21.78 -9.40 22.27
N THR A 201 22.61 -10.02 23.13
CA THR A 201 22.21 -10.37 24.52
C THR A 201 21.92 -9.14 25.39
N GLN A 202 22.58 -8.01 25.13
CA GLN A 202 22.31 -6.75 25.82
C GLN A 202 21.04 -6.08 25.27
N GLU A 203 20.76 -6.20 23.98
CA GLU A 203 19.53 -5.71 23.35
C GLU A 203 18.31 -6.49 23.87
N ASP A 204 18.38 -7.83 23.87
CA ASP A 204 17.40 -8.73 24.51
C ASP A 204 17.12 -8.33 25.96
N THR A 205 18.16 -7.87 26.66
CA THR A 205 18.06 -7.44 28.04
C THR A 205 17.27 -6.12 28.13
N VAL A 206 17.58 -5.14 27.28
CA VAL A 206 16.86 -3.86 27.23
C VAL A 206 15.38 -4.08 26.91
N ALA A 207 15.09 -4.88 25.88
CA ALA A 207 13.72 -5.27 25.53
C ALA A 207 13.03 -6.04 26.67
N GLY A 208 13.74 -6.97 27.32
CA GLY A 208 13.26 -7.74 28.47
C GLY A 208 12.87 -6.89 29.69
N TYR A 209 13.45 -5.70 29.81
CA TYR A 209 13.13 -4.71 30.84
C TYR A 209 12.09 -3.67 30.41
N GLY A 210 11.48 -3.83 29.23
CA GLY A 210 10.46 -2.90 28.72
C GLY A 210 11.06 -1.59 28.19
N GLY A 211 12.28 -1.64 27.65
CA GLY A 211 12.78 -0.55 26.83
C GLY A 211 11.93 -0.42 25.56
N ILE A 212 11.49 0.79 25.26
CA ILE A 212 10.70 1.11 24.06
C ILE A 212 11.26 2.38 23.44
N ILE A 213 11.24 2.45 22.10
CA ILE A 213 11.55 3.66 21.34
C ILE A 213 10.21 4.23 20.87
N TRP A 214 9.82 5.41 21.38
CA TRP A 214 8.60 6.06 20.94
C TRP A 214 8.89 7.00 19.79
N LEU A 215 8.24 6.74 18.67
CA LEU A 215 8.32 7.58 17.48
C LEU A 215 7.03 8.37 17.36
N SER A 216 7.13 9.70 17.37
CA SER A 216 5.97 10.55 17.12
C SER A 216 5.63 10.55 15.63
N THR A 217 4.38 10.90 15.31
CA THR A 217 3.99 11.18 13.91
C THR A 217 4.93 12.15 13.19
N GLY A 218 5.48 13.14 13.90
CA GLY A 218 6.45 14.09 13.35
C GLY A 218 7.80 13.44 13.02
N ASP A 219 8.27 12.52 13.86
CA ASP A 219 9.52 11.77 13.63
C ASP A 219 9.36 10.83 12.44
N LEU A 220 8.22 10.15 12.32
CA LEU A 220 7.91 9.25 11.21
C LEU A 220 7.73 10.02 9.89
N GLU A 221 7.08 11.19 9.90
CA GLU A 221 7.01 12.08 8.74
C GLU A 221 8.40 12.62 8.34
N PHE A 222 9.28 12.86 9.31
CA PHE A 222 10.67 13.26 9.07
C PHE A 222 11.46 12.12 8.41
N LEU A 223 11.39 10.90 8.93
CA LEU A 223 12.01 9.71 8.34
C LEU A 223 11.54 9.46 6.90
N LEU A 224 10.25 9.61 6.61
CA LEU A 224 9.73 9.55 5.24
C LEU A 224 10.35 10.62 4.32
N GLY A 225 10.67 11.80 4.84
CA GLY A 225 11.31 12.88 4.11
C GLY A 225 12.80 12.64 3.82
N GLU A 226 13.47 11.88 4.67
CA GLU A 226 14.89 11.51 4.54
C GLU A 226 15.13 10.27 3.67
N LEU A 227 14.06 9.63 3.16
CA LEU A 227 14.18 8.52 2.22
C LEU A 227 15.07 8.89 1.02
N SER A 228 16.05 8.04 0.74
CA SER A 228 17.11 8.28 -0.25
C SER A 228 16.60 8.58 -1.67
N ASP A 229 15.41 8.09 -2.03
CA ASP A 229 14.66 8.47 -3.24
C ASP A 229 13.35 9.18 -2.85
N GLU A 230 13.30 10.50 -2.97
CA GLU A 230 12.08 11.31 -2.78
C GLU A 230 10.90 10.78 -3.62
N ARG A 231 11.20 10.14 -4.75
CA ARG A 231 10.17 9.58 -5.62
C ARG A 231 9.66 8.21 -5.16
N ALA A 232 10.32 7.56 -4.22
CA ALA A 232 9.88 6.31 -3.60
C ALA A 232 8.85 6.56 -2.48
N VAL A 233 8.81 7.77 -1.93
CA VAL A 233 7.85 8.16 -0.89
C VAL A 233 6.42 7.98 -1.43
N PRO A 234 5.54 7.23 -0.76
CA PRO A 234 4.14 7.13 -1.16
C PRO A 234 3.43 8.50 -1.12
N PRO A 235 2.37 8.72 -1.91
CA PRO A 235 1.55 9.91 -1.74
C PRO A 235 0.82 9.86 -0.38
N ARG A 236 0.60 11.03 0.22
CA ARG A 236 0.02 11.16 1.58
C ARG A 236 -1.26 10.37 1.77
N PHE A 237 -2.13 10.33 0.76
CA PHE A 237 -3.36 9.57 0.87
C PHE A 237 -3.13 8.06 1.03
N GLN A 238 -2.02 7.46 0.58
CA GLN A 238 -1.74 6.03 0.82
C GLN A 238 -1.21 5.75 2.23
N LEU A 239 -0.76 6.79 2.95
CA LEU A 239 -0.29 6.69 4.32
C LEU A 239 -1.46 6.67 5.32
N GLU A 240 -2.56 7.33 4.96
CA GLU A 240 -3.75 7.54 5.80
C GLU A 240 -4.65 6.27 5.87
N GLY A 241 -4.07 5.14 6.27
CA GLY A 241 -4.73 3.85 6.59
C GLY A 241 -5.91 3.45 5.69
N ASN A 242 -6.99 2.95 6.30
CA ASN A 242 -8.21 2.51 5.60
C ASN A 242 -8.92 3.61 4.79
N SER A 243 -8.66 4.89 5.07
CA SER A 243 -9.25 6.02 4.35
C SER A 243 -8.55 6.30 3.01
N GLY A 244 -7.33 5.80 2.87
CA GLY A 244 -6.41 6.19 1.82
C GLY A 244 -6.83 5.76 0.42
N VAL A 245 -7.30 4.53 0.30
CA VAL A 245 -7.82 3.96 -0.95
C VAL A 245 -9.05 4.76 -1.44
N THR A 246 -9.95 5.15 -0.54
CA THR A 246 -11.12 5.95 -0.90
C THR A 246 -10.71 7.34 -1.38
N LYS A 247 -9.73 7.97 -0.72
CA LYS A 247 -9.16 9.26 -1.13
C LYS A 247 -8.48 9.17 -2.49
N PHE A 248 -7.71 8.10 -2.73
CA PHE A 248 -7.12 7.81 -4.05
C PHE A 248 -8.18 7.71 -5.13
N ILE A 249 -9.19 6.84 -4.95
CA ILE A 249 -10.25 6.62 -5.94
C ILE A 249 -10.94 7.95 -6.26
N ASN A 250 -11.35 8.70 -5.24
CA ASN A 250 -11.98 10.01 -5.42
C ASN A 250 -11.06 10.97 -6.18
N LYS A 251 -9.79 11.03 -5.80
CA LYS A 251 -8.81 11.90 -6.46
C LYS A 251 -8.61 11.50 -7.93
N PHE A 252 -8.55 10.22 -8.23
CA PHE A 252 -8.42 9.72 -9.60
C PHE A 252 -9.67 10.01 -10.42
N ILE A 253 -10.87 9.61 -9.98
CA ILE A 253 -12.10 9.70 -10.78
C ILE A 253 -12.59 11.14 -11.00
N TYR A 254 -12.39 12.04 -10.04
CA TYR A 254 -12.81 13.44 -10.17
C TYR A 254 -11.85 14.31 -10.98
N ASN A 255 -10.61 13.86 -11.19
CA ASN A 255 -9.58 14.62 -11.89
C ASN A 255 -9.09 13.96 -13.18
N THR A 256 -9.80 12.96 -13.70
CA THR A 256 -9.47 12.31 -14.98
C THR A 256 -10.61 12.41 -15.98
N VAL A 257 -10.27 12.31 -17.26
CA VAL A 257 -11.22 12.29 -18.38
C VAL A 257 -11.10 10.97 -19.11
N THR A 258 -12.22 10.27 -19.26
CA THR A 258 -12.27 9.02 -20.02
C THR A 258 -12.81 9.29 -21.42
N THR A 259 -12.07 8.84 -22.43
CA THR A 259 -12.41 9.02 -23.85
C THR A 259 -12.44 7.68 -24.56
N PHE A 260 -13.56 7.38 -25.23
CA PHE A 260 -13.73 6.19 -26.06
C PHE A 260 -13.61 6.56 -27.54
N TYR A 261 -12.64 5.93 -28.21
CA TYR A 261 -12.32 6.12 -29.62
C TYR A 261 -12.69 4.89 -30.44
N VAL A 262 -13.22 5.13 -31.64
CA VAL A 262 -13.44 4.10 -32.66
C VAL A 262 -12.82 4.60 -33.97
N GLY A 263 -11.73 3.96 -34.39
CA GLY A 263 -10.72 4.53 -35.29
C GLY A 263 -9.98 5.69 -34.61
N GLU A 264 -10.03 6.86 -35.24
CA GLU A 264 -9.55 8.13 -34.65
C GLU A 264 -10.69 9.07 -34.23
N LYS A 265 -11.94 8.60 -34.33
CA LYS A 265 -13.10 9.40 -33.97
C LYS A 265 -13.41 9.22 -32.48
N VAL A 266 -13.50 10.34 -31.77
CA VAL A 266 -14.05 10.39 -30.42
C VAL A 266 -15.54 10.05 -30.49
N MET A 267 -15.93 8.95 -29.85
CA MET A 267 -17.33 8.57 -29.73
C MET A 267 -17.94 9.09 -28.43
N ILE A 268 -17.16 9.05 -27.35
CA ILE A 268 -17.54 9.55 -26.03
C ILE A 268 -16.33 10.21 -25.40
N GLN A 269 -16.52 11.37 -24.78
CA GLN A 269 -15.53 12.02 -23.93
C GLN A 269 -16.27 12.63 -22.75
N MET A 270 -16.02 12.10 -21.56
CA MET A 270 -16.66 12.55 -20.32
C MET A 270 -15.68 12.44 -19.15
N PRO A 271 -15.87 13.21 -18.07
CA PRO A 271 -15.14 12.98 -16.83
C PRO A 271 -15.29 11.54 -16.33
N THR A 272 -14.23 10.97 -15.74
CA THR A 272 -14.21 9.54 -15.36
C THR A 272 -15.29 9.19 -14.33
N TRP A 273 -15.62 10.09 -13.40
CA TRP A 273 -16.71 9.92 -12.44
C TRP A 273 -18.10 9.69 -13.10
N PHE A 274 -18.24 9.98 -14.39
CA PHE A 274 -19.46 9.72 -15.17
C PHE A 274 -19.63 8.25 -15.59
N PHE A 275 -18.58 7.43 -15.45
CA PHE A 275 -18.58 6.00 -15.73
C PHE A 275 -18.57 5.23 -14.41
N PRO A 276 -19.73 5.09 -13.73
CA PRO A 276 -19.78 4.42 -12.44
C PRO A 276 -19.26 2.99 -12.55
N SER A 277 -18.50 2.58 -11.54
CA SER A 277 -17.89 1.26 -11.47
C SER A 277 -18.89 0.14 -11.21
N GLY A 278 -20.13 0.44 -10.80
CA GLY A 278 -21.26 -0.48 -10.65
C GLY A 278 -20.83 -1.94 -10.41
N ALA A 279 -20.60 -2.29 -9.14
CA ALA A 279 -20.07 -3.57 -8.64
C ALA A 279 -18.64 -3.92 -9.12
N GLY A 280 -17.65 -3.53 -8.31
CA GLY A 280 -16.30 -4.11 -8.27
C GLY A 280 -16.07 -4.81 -6.93
N THR A 281 -15.43 -5.97 -6.93
CA THR A 281 -15.24 -6.82 -5.76
C THR A 281 -14.02 -6.41 -4.96
N ASN A 282 -14.22 -6.11 -3.68
CA ASN A 282 -13.17 -6.27 -2.67
C ASN A 282 -13.40 -7.58 -1.91
N ASN A 283 -12.51 -7.95 -0.99
CA ASN A 283 -12.65 -9.05 -0.02
C ASN A 283 -13.94 -8.97 0.84
N GLY A 284 -15.12 -9.08 0.23
CA GLY A 284 -16.44 -8.93 0.84
C GLY A 284 -16.98 -7.50 0.96
N HIS A 285 -16.20 -6.42 0.79
CA HIS A 285 -16.68 -5.04 1.02
C HIS A 285 -16.28 -4.06 -0.08
N ALA A 286 -17.22 -3.72 -0.97
CA ALA A 286 -17.00 -2.74 -2.03
C ALA A 286 -16.81 -1.31 -1.46
N ALA A 287 -15.61 -0.75 -1.52
CA ALA A 287 -15.43 0.69 -1.54
C ALA A 287 -16.01 1.18 -2.87
N SER A 288 -17.19 1.74 -2.77
CA SER A 288 -18.05 1.98 -3.89
C SER A 288 -18.33 3.47 -4.06
N HIS A 289 -18.56 3.89 -5.30
CA HIS A 289 -19.36 5.08 -5.59
C HIS A 289 -20.87 4.84 -5.31
N GLY A 290 -21.20 4.07 -4.26
CA GLY A 290 -22.57 3.65 -3.92
C GLY A 290 -22.84 2.16 -4.13
N GLU A 291 -23.96 1.67 -3.57
CA GLU A 291 -24.32 0.25 -3.59
C GLU A 291 -24.27 -0.37 -5.01
N PRO A 292 -23.85 -1.65 -5.12
CA PRO A 292 -23.73 -2.36 -6.38
C PRO A 292 -25.10 -2.49 -7.08
N ASP A 293 -25.37 -1.58 -8.02
CA ASP A 293 -26.55 -1.64 -8.88
C ASP A 293 -26.12 -2.03 -10.31
N PRO A 294 -26.59 -3.17 -10.85
CA PRO A 294 -26.44 -3.52 -12.27
C PRO A 294 -27.06 -2.47 -13.23
N MET A 295 -27.83 -1.51 -12.72
CA MET A 295 -28.30 -0.33 -13.44
C MET A 295 -27.31 0.84 -13.43
N ALA A 296 -26.31 0.85 -12.52
CA ALA A 296 -25.24 1.84 -12.45
C ALA A 296 -24.15 1.57 -13.49
N THR A 297 -24.55 1.46 -14.75
CA THR A 297 -23.66 1.38 -15.91
C THR A 297 -23.96 2.60 -16.77
N PHE A 298 -22.92 3.29 -17.27
CA PHE A 298 -23.18 4.38 -18.20
C PHE A 298 -23.66 3.82 -19.54
N ARG A 299 -24.98 3.88 -19.76
CA ARG A 299 -25.61 3.41 -21.00
C ARG A 299 -25.55 4.48 -22.05
N PHE A 300 -25.06 4.11 -23.23
CA PHE A 300 -25.03 5.01 -24.36
C PHE A 300 -26.45 5.24 -24.87
N ALA A 301 -26.74 6.48 -25.27
CA ALA A 301 -28.04 6.81 -25.87
C ALA A 301 -28.25 6.03 -27.19
N GLU A 302 -27.18 5.85 -27.95
CA GLU A 302 -27.13 5.06 -29.17
C GLU A 302 -25.98 4.05 -29.07
N ALA A 303 -26.20 2.86 -29.62
CA ALA A 303 -25.17 1.84 -29.66
C ALA A 303 -24.02 2.28 -30.60
N ILE A 304 -22.80 2.05 -30.15
CA ILE A 304 -21.60 2.31 -30.93
C ILE A 304 -21.19 1.01 -31.61
N PHE A 305 -21.21 1.02 -32.95
CA PHE A 305 -20.82 -0.13 -33.76
C PHE A 305 -19.33 -0.08 -34.06
N ILE A 306 -18.64 -1.19 -33.80
CA ILE A 306 -17.23 -1.41 -34.09
C ILE A 306 -17.13 -2.56 -35.08
N ASP A 307 -16.75 -2.26 -36.31
CA ASP A 307 -16.60 -3.28 -37.35
C ASP A 307 -15.32 -4.10 -37.14
N LYS A 308 -15.29 -5.32 -37.69
CA LYS A 308 -14.20 -6.30 -37.54
C LYS A 308 -12.78 -5.77 -37.77
N GLN A 309 -12.62 -4.77 -38.62
CA GLN A 309 -11.32 -4.19 -39.01
C GLN A 309 -11.09 -2.80 -38.41
N GLN A 310 -12.00 -2.30 -37.59
CA GLN A 310 -11.90 -1.00 -36.98
C GLN A 310 -11.19 -1.12 -35.63
N ASN A 311 -10.08 -0.39 -35.50
CA ASN A 311 -9.42 -0.24 -34.22
C ASN A 311 -10.33 0.55 -33.28
N PHE A 312 -10.26 0.28 -31.98
CA PHE A 312 -10.90 1.09 -30.96
C PHE A 312 -9.99 1.13 -29.75
N ARG A 313 -10.11 2.16 -28.93
CA ARG A 313 -9.36 2.29 -27.69
C ARG A 313 -10.14 3.11 -26.69
N VAL A 314 -9.91 2.88 -25.41
CA VAL A 314 -10.34 3.78 -24.35
C VAL A 314 -9.10 4.39 -23.74
N GLU A 315 -9.14 5.69 -23.49
CA GLU A 315 -8.05 6.42 -22.88
C GLU A 315 -8.58 7.13 -21.63
N ILE A 316 -7.87 7.00 -20.51
CA ILE A 316 -8.11 7.80 -19.30
C ILE A 316 -6.95 8.79 -19.20
N GLU A 317 -7.26 10.06 -19.41
CA GLU A 317 -6.30 11.17 -19.38
C GLU A 317 -6.27 11.81 -17.99
N ILE A 318 -5.06 12.06 -17.50
CA ILE A 318 -4.76 12.83 -16.31
C ILE A 318 -4.28 14.22 -16.77
N PRO A 319 -5.16 15.23 -16.84
CA PRO A 319 -4.83 16.54 -17.41
C PRO A 319 -3.88 17.37 -16.52
N ASP A 320 -3.91 17.17 -15.20
CA ASP A 320 -3.08 17.90 -14.25
C ASP A 320 -1.73 17.20 -14.03
N SER A 321 -0.64 17.93 -14.31
CA SER A 321 0.73 17.42 -14.16
C SER A 321 1.13 17.16 -12.71
N ASP A 322 0.61 17.93 -11.77
CA ASP A 322 0.97 17.74 -10.36
C ASP A 322 0.26 16.54 -9.78
N LEU A 323 -1.02 16.37 -10.12
CA LEU A 323 -1.74 15.12 -9.86
C LEU A 323 -1.04 13.92 -10.52
N LEU A 324 -0.58 14.05 -11.75
CA LEU A 324 0.13 12.95 -12.43
C LEU A 324 1.36 12.49 -11.65
N LYS A 325 2.19 13.42 -11.16
CA LYS A 325 3.37 13.07 -10.35
C LYS A 325 2.98 12.33 -9.07
N GLU A 326 1.88 12.73 -8.46
CA GLU A 326 1.37 12.11 -7.25
C GLU A 326 0.80 10.70 -7.54
N LEU A 327 0.00 10.54 -8.59
CA LEU A 327 -0.53 9.24 -9.02
C LEU A 327 0.60 8.29 -9.46
N GLN A 328 1.67 8.80 -10.06
CA GLN A 328 2.84 8.01 -10.46
C GLN A 328 3.57 7.38 -9.28
N ARG A 329 3.45 7.95 -8.07
CA ARG A 329 4.03 7.43 -6.83
C ARG A 329 3.13 6.39 -6.14
N VAL A 330 1.93 6.12 -6.68
CA VAL A 330 0.99 5.18 -6.10
C VAL A 330 1.54 3.77 -6.17
N TYR A 331 1.65 3.11 -5.02
CA TYR A 331 2.01 1.69 -4.92
C TYR A 331 0.80 0.78 -5.16
N GLY A 332 1.05 -0.36 -5.79
CA GLY A 332 0.09 -1.44 -5.91
C GLY A 332 -0.03 -2.26 -4.62
N PRO A 333 -0.88 -3.30 -4.60
CA PRO A 333 -1.60 -3.81 -5.76
C PRO A 333 -2.76 -2.87 -6.17
N LEU A 334 -2.82 -2.52 -7.47
CA LEU A 334 -3.83 -1.63 -8.04
C LEU A 334 -4.32 -2.15 -9.39
N PHE A 335 -5.63 -2.27 -9.55
CA PHE A 335 -6.28 -2.63 -10.81
C PHE A 335 -7.21 -1.51 -11.26
N ILE A 336 -7.01 -1.04 -12.50
CA ILE A 336 -7.96 -0.17 -13.18
C ILE A 336 -8.50 -0.95 -14.38
N TRP A 337 -9.79 -1.28 -14.35
CA TRP A 337 -10.48 -1.98 -15.43
C TRP A 337 -11.36 -1.03 -16.21
N VAL A 338 -11.33 -1.18 -17.52
CA VAL A 338 -12.36 -0.62 -18.39
C VAL A 338 -13.17 -1.77 -18.96
N VAL A 339 -14.48 -1.70 -18.80
CA VAL A 339 -15.42 -2.70 -19.31
C VAL A 339 -16.34 -2.05 -20.34
N LEU A 340 -16.40 -2.62 -21.54
CA LEU A 340 -17.35 -2.29 -22.58
C LEU A 340 -18.40 -3.39 -22.67
N ASP A 341 -19.61 -3.10 -22.22
CA ASP A 341 -20.75 -4.02 -22.32
C ASP A 341 -21.43 -3.86 -23.68
N GLY A 342 -21.74 -4.99 -24.31
CA GLY A 342 -22.26 -4.98 -25.67
C GLY A 342 -22.61 -6.36 -26.23
N TYR A 343 -22.96 -6.36 -27.50
CA TYR A 343 -23.31 -7.59 -28.23
C TYR A 343 -22.35 -7.80 -29.39
N MET A 344 -21.80 -9.00 -29.49
CA MET A 344 -21.18 -9.47 -30.73
C MET A 344 -22.24 -9.99 -31.67
N THR A 345 -22.17 -9.58 -32.93
CA THR A 345 -23.09 -10.01 -33.99
C THR A 345 -22.37 -10.89 -35.01
N ARG A 346 -23.00 -11.99 -35.41
CA ARG A 346 -22.57 -12.78 -36.56
C ARG A 346 -23.73 -13.18 -37.44
N ASP A 347 -23.45 -13.30 -38.73
CA ASP A 347 -24.37 -13.95 -39.67
C ASP A 347 -24.18 -15.47 -39.55
N VAL A 348 -25.26 -16.18 -39.27
CA VAL A 348 -25.25 -17.65 -39.21
C VAL A 348 -25.21 -18.18 -40.64
N GLN A 349 -24.09 -18.81 -41.02
CA GLN A 349 -23.83 -19.35 -42.37
C GLN A 349 -24.39 -20.75 -42.58
#